data_AF-A0A929ZW88-F1
#
_entry.id   AF-A0A929ZW88-F1
#
_cell.length_a   1.000
_cell.length_b   1.000
_cell.length_c   1.000
_cell.angle_alpha   90.00
_cell.angle_beta   90.00
_cell.angle_gamma   90.00
#
_symmetry.space_group_name_H-M   'P 1'
#
loop_
_entity.id
_entity.type
_entity.pdbx_description
1 polymer ?
#
loop_
_entity_poly.entity_id
_entity_poly.type
_entity_poly.pdbx_seq_one_letter_code
_entity_poly.pdbx_strand_id
1 'polypeptide(L)'
;MKTIKNRKRVVNTAALGLSLLMSSTLLVGNAVSVYASPTISTTEQNAIDAFLATQPVDGDTRNIGTTNPTVTPSTYTFPGINNYVSVFRDPSGDMRLTQDRVYSCAVWDQHGAYTYINVKIKDWSTIDWYKIKNTPEYETSLFNSGTYGNKFYFAKKITVINLADNSEFDIDYPVMTDDGHGYYNLNEHHRRTGANANIPIEASDSRFLIEFQDPAQSTEYVYRGSGGYWTMTSSVNNKYSYDTIVEIDESLKTNETVVSGGTFGERSATFEHAVSAVNPANADTLYSQYTSDVIYNMMKTDLGNAAVDGNVITNSYGWGTYTGTVHITPSVNRVIRVGIDYTHYVADDGTVLKPTTYGLNPVDTIAGYQFVSSHREANGDLVHVYTVPSATTPSTPASPTTPATADKTNVFASAIAMMSAIFVSVVALVKRKKRV
;
A
#
# COMPACT_ATOMS: atom_id res chain seq x y z
N MET A 1 16.50 -16.85 71.44
CA MET A 1 17.36 -15.77 71.97
C MET A 1 18.18 -15.20 70.81
N LYS A 2 18.52 -13.90 70.82
CA LYS A 2 19.16 -13.13 69.73
C LYS A 2 18.32 -12.89 68.45
N THR A 3 17.52 -11.83 68.54
CA THR A 3 17.05 -10.97 67.46
C THR A 3 18.21 -10.29 66.71
N ILE A 4 18.07 -10.11 65.39
CA ILE A 4 18.70 -9.00 64.65
C ILE A 4 17.62 -8.34 63.77
N LYS A 5 17.29 -7.08 64.05
CA LYS A 5 16.52 -6.21 63.15
C LYS A 5 17.51 -5.49 62.23
N ASN A 6 17.14 -5.22 60.98
CA ASN A 6 17.54 -3.97 60.33
C ASN A 6 16.58 -3.49 59.23
N ARG A 7 15.85 -2.43 59.59
CA ARG A 7 15.36 -1.31 58.75
C ARG A 7 14.97 -1.59 57.29
N LYS A 8 13.66 -1.78 57.05
CA LYS A 8 13.05 -1.36 55.77
C LYS A 8 13.12 0.18 55.69
N ARG A 9 13.71 0.71 54.60
CA ARG A 9 13.52 2.12 54.21
C ARG A 9 12.18 2.24 53.49
N VAL A 10 11.38 3.22 53.89
CA VAL A 10 10.23 3.69 53.11
C VAL A 10 10.77 4.67 52.06
N VAL A 11 10.37 4.49 50.80
CA VAL A 11 10.42 5.52 49.77
C VAL A 11 9.04 5.54 49.14
N ASN A 12 8.36 6.69 49.21
CA ASN A 12 7.06 6.91 48.58
C ASN A 12 7.24 7.39 47.13
N THR A 13 6.15 7.28 46.37
CA THR A 13 5.84 8.08 45.17
C THR A 13 6.61 7.75 43.89
N ALA A 14 5.93 7.05 42.96
CA ALA A 14 5.45 7.67 41.73
C ALA A 14 4.47 6.72 41.00
N ALA A 15 3.35 7.24 40.52
CA ALA A 15 2.50 6.51 39.59
C ALA A 15 3.14 6.56 38.19
N LEU A 16 3.34 5.40 37.58
CA LEU A 16 3.67 5.28 36.16
C LEU A 16 2.80 4.15 35.60
N GLY A 17 1.88 4.50 34.70
CA GLY A 17 1.04 3.52 34.03
C GLY A 17 1.88 2.63 33.12
N LEU A 18 1.67 1.31 33.20
CA LEU A 18 2.23 0.42 32.20
C LEU A 18 1.50 0.63 30.87
N SER A 19 2.20 1.30 29.97
CA SER A 19 1.92 1.34 28.55
C SER A 19 1.75 -0.08 27.99
N LEU A 20 0.64 -0.32 27.27
CA LEU A 20 0.59 -1.40 26.29
C LEU A 20 1.41 -0.97 25.06
N LEU A 21 2.68 -1.36 25.03
CA LEU A 21 3.48 -1.37 23.80
C LEU A 21 3.29 -2.71 23.09
N MET A 22 2.21 -2.82 22.30
CA MET A 22 2.10 -3.89 21.32
C MET A 22 3.15 -3.64 20.23
N SER A 23 4.15 -4.51 20.19
CA SER A 23 5.32 -4.34 19.33
C SER A 23 4.99 -4.76 17.90
N SER A 24 4.85 -3.79 16.99
CA SER A 24 4.73 -4.04 15.56
C SER A 24 6.09 -4.48 15.00
N THR A 25 6.29 -5.77 14.75
CA THR A 25 7.46 -6.27 14.01
C THR A 25 7.32 -5.98 12.52
N LEU A 26 7.54 -4.72 12.15
CA LEU A 26 7.68 -4.26 10.76
C LEU A 26 9.12 -4.52 10.29
N LEU A 27 9.32 -5.58 9.52
CA LEU A 27 10.62 -5.96 8.94
C LEU A 27 10.51 -6.29 7.44
N VAL A 28 10.04 -5.34 6.63
CA VAL A 28 10.32 -5.31 5.19
C VAL A 28 10.58 -3.87 4.74
N GLY A 29 11.80 -3.61 4.25
CA GLY A 29 12.11 -2.50 3.34
C GLY A 29 11.95 -1.08 3.88
N ASN A 30 12.95 -0.57 4.61
CA ASN A 30 13.14 0.87 4.81
C ASN A 30 13.58 1.57 3.50
N ALA A 31 12.65 1.69 2.55
CA ALA A 31 12.66 2.81 1.61
C ALA A 31 11.98 4.00 2.31
N VAL A 32 12.73 4.67 3.21
CA VAL A 32 12.31 5.98 3.70
C VAL A 32 12.41 6.95 2.54
N SER A 33 11.33 7.06 1.77
CA SER A 33 11.13 8.16 0.84
C SER A 33 11.01 9.43 1.66
N VAL A 34 12.16 10.07 1.90
CA VAL A 34 12.20 11.46 2.34
C VAL A 34 11.38 12.23 1.31
N TYR A 35 10.18 12.66 1.71
CA TYR A 35 9.31 13.45 0.84
C TYR A 35 10.03 14.76 0.55
N ALA A 36 10.73 14.80 -0.59
CA ALA A 36 11.18 16.04 -1.17
C ALA A 36 9.96 16.94 -1.36
N SER A 37 10.09 18.23 -1.02
CA SER A 37 9.04 19.22 -1.29
C SER A 37 8.60 19.07 -2.75
N PRO A 38 7.30 18.82 -3.03
CA PRO A 38 6.86 18.28 -4.31
C PRO A 38 7.13 19.27 -5.45
N THR A 39 8.24 19.04 -6.14
CA THR A 39 8.76 19.94 -7.17
C THR A 39 7.88 19.84 -8.42
N ILE A 40 7.53 20.98 -9.02
CA ILE A 40 6.79 21.01 -10.28
C ILE A 40 7.74 20.54 -11.40
N SER A 41 7.32 19.53 -12.16
CA SER A 41 8.09 19.01 -13.30
C SER A 41 7.92 19.91 -14.53
N THR A 42 8.84 19.82 -15.50
CA THR A 42 8.77 20.61 -16.74
C THR A 42 7.49 20.36 -17.53
N THR A 43 6.98 19.13 -17.54
CA THR A 43 5.70 18.79 -18.20
C THR A 43 4.51 19.47 -17.53
N GLU A 44 4.50 19.52 -16.20
CA GLU A 44 3.46 20.19 -15.43
C GLU A 44 3.54 21.71 -15.58
N GLN A 45 4.75 22.29 -15.59
CA GLN A 45 4.94 23.71 -15.86
C GLN A 45 4.40 24.09 -17.23
N ASN A 46 4.72 23.34 -18.29
CA ASN A 46 4.16 23.58 -19.63
C ASN A 46 2.63 23.50 -19.65
N ALA A 47 2.02 22.64 -18.82
CA ALA A 47 0.56 22.51 -18.71
C ALA A 47 -0.07 23.65 -17.90
N ILE A 48 0.62 24.16 -16.87
CA ILE A 48 0.26 25.37 -16.13
C ILE A 48 0.31 26.58 -17.05
N ASP A 49 1.42 26.78 -17.78
CA ASP A 49 1.61 27.91 -18.70
C ASP A 49 0.52 27.92 -19.79
N ALA A 50 0.18 26.73 -20.33
CA ALA A 50 -0.90 26.57 -21.30
C ALA A 50 -2.31 26.83 -20.72
N PHE A 51 -2.50 26.68 -19.40
CA PHE A 51 -3.74 27.03 -18.71
C PHE A 51 -3.81 28.53 -18.41
N LEU A 52 -2.74 29.14 -17.88
CA LEU A 52 -2.65 30.58 -17.66
C LEU A 52 -2.84 31.38 -18.97
N ALA A 53 -2.41 30.82 -20.10
CA ALA A 53 -2.65 31.40 -21.42
C ALA A 53 -4.14 31.50 -21.82
N THR A 54 -5.06 30.82 -21.14
CA THR A 54 -6.51 30.97 -21.35
C THR A 54 -7.15 32.07 -20.50
N GLN A 55 -6.36 32.81 -19.70
CA GLN A 55 -6.83 33.84 -18.76
C GLN A 55 -7.93 33.34 -17.80
N PRO A 56 -7.66 32.27 -17.02
CA PRO A 56 -8.60 31.74 -16.03
C PRO A 56 -8.79 32.70 -14.84
N VAL A 57 -9.85 32.50 -14.05
CA VAL A 57 -10.22 33.32 -12.87
C VAL A 57 -10.13 32.51 -11.56
N ASP A 58 -10.28 33.14 -10.39
CA ASP A 58 -10.23 32.47 -9.09
C ASP A 58 -11.05 31.17 -9.03
N GLY A 59 -10.45 30.11 -8.48
CA GLY A 59 -11.10 28.81 -8.35
C GLY A 59 -11.31 28.02 -9.65
N ASP A 60 -10.92 28.56 -10.83
CA ASP A 60 -10.87 27.75 -12.05
C ASP A 60 -9.86 26.60 -11.87
N THR A 61 -10.27 25.40 -12.28
CA THR A 61 -9.45 24.18 -12.12
C THR A 61 -9.21 23.45 -13.44
N ARG A 62 -8.05 22.80 -13.55
CA ARG A 62 -7.69 21.97 -14.70
C ARG A 62 -6.92 20.73 -14.27
N ASN A 63 -7.40 19.54 -14.67
CA ASN A 63 -6.61 18.31 -14.59
C ASN A 63 -5.49 18.36 -15.64
N ILE A 64 -4.24 18.20 -15.21
CA ILE A 64 -3.04 18.20 -16.05
C ILE A 64 -2.34 16.84 -16.15
N GLY A 65 -2.85 15.81 -15.47
CA GLY A 65 -2.34 14.44 -15.57
C GLY A 65 -2.77 13.53 -14.41
N THR A 66 -2.83 12.23 -14.69
CA THR A 66 -3.20 11.19 -13.71
C THR A 66 -1.95 10.42 -13.27
N THR A 67 -1.73 10.30 -11.96
CA THR A 67 -0.65 9.47 -11.40
C THR A 67 -1.20 8.08 -11.10
N ASN A 68 -0.57 7.04 -11.67
CA ASN A 68 -0.92 5.64 -11.42
C ASN A 68 0.00 5.01 -10.36
N PRO A 69 -0.52 4.14 -9.48
CA PRO A 69 0.31 3.42 -8.52
C PRO A 69 1.22 2.41 -9.20
N THR A 70 2.45 2.26 -8.70
CA THR A 70 3.38 1.21 -9.17
C THR A 70 2.93 -0.14 -8.62
N VAL A 71 2.36 -0.99 -9.47
CA VAL A 71 2.00 -2.36 -9.10
C VAL A 71 3.28 -3.20 -9.04
N THR A 72 3.70 -3.60 -7.83
CA THR A 72 4.73 -4.63 -7.67
C THR A 72 4.03 -5.99 -7.81
N PRO A 73 4.40 -6.84 -8.78
CA PRO A 73 3.83 -8.18 -8.90
C PRO A 73 4.16 -9.04 -7.68
N SER A 74 3.29 -9.99 -7.35
CA SER A 74 3.66 -11.12 -6.50
C SER A 74 4.89 -11.82 -7.11
N THR A 75 5.93 -12.03 -6.32
CA THR A 75 7.10 -12.82 -6.74
C THR A 75 6.79 -14.33 -6.76
N TYR A 76 5.69 -14.75 -6.15
CA TYR A 76 5.22 -16.13 -6.13
C TYR A 76 4.21 -16.39 -7.26
N THR A 77 4.32 -17.58 -7.86
CA THR A 77 3.40 -18.21 -8.81
C THR A 77 3.34 -19.69 -8.48
N PHE A 78 2.17 -20.31 -8.50
CA PHE A 78 2.00 -21.71 -8.09
C PHE A 78 2.75 -22.66 -9.05
N PRO A 79 3.63 -23.57 -8.56
CA PRO A 79 4.50 -24.39 -9.41
C PRO A 79 3.79 -25.52 -10.17
N GLY A 80 2.48 -25.67 -9.97
CA GLY A 80 1.64 -26.68 -10.60
C GLY A 80 1.29 -27.85 -9.68
N ILE A 81 0.14 -28.50 -9.93
CA ILE A 81 -0.49 -29.46 -9.02
C ILE A 81 0.33 -30.74 -8.73
N ASN A 82 1.38 -31.00 -9.52
CA ASN A 82 2.28 -32.15 -9.33
C ASN A 82 3.64 -31.76 -8.73
N ASN A 83 3.91 -30.46 -8.53
CA ASN A 83 5.24 -29.95 -8.20
C ASN A 83 5.31 -29.18 -6.87
N TYR A 84 4.16 -28.90 -6.23
CA TYR A 84 4.11 -28.10 -5.01
C TYR A 84 4.41 -28.91 -3.74
N VAL A 85 4.85 -28.21 -2.69
CA VAL A 85 4.96 -28.74 -1.33
C VAL A 85 4.00 -27.97 -0.42
N SER A 86 2.94 -28.65 0.04
CA SER A 86 1.96 -28.04 0.94
C SER A 86 2.63 -27.47 2.19
N VAL A 87 2.12 -26.34 2.69
CA VAL A 87 2.57 -25.66 3.91
C VAL A 87 2.60 -26.56 5.16
N PHE A 88 1.82 -27.64 5.16
CA PHE A 88 1.76 -28.65 6.22
C PHE A 88 2.66 -29.88 6.00
N ARG A 89 3.42 -29.96 4.91
CA ARG A 89 4.36 -31.05 4.62
C ARG A 89 5.79 -30.66 5.00
N ASP A 90 6.52 -31.61 5.57
CA ASP A 90 7.97 -31.51 5.77
C ASP A 90 8.68 -32.49 4.81
N PRO A 91 9.10 -32.04 3.61
CA PRO A 91 9.67 -32.92 2.60
C PRO A 91 11.02 -33.54 3.02
N SER A 92 11.65 -33.04 4.09
CA SER A 92 12.92 -33.60 4.60
C SER A 92 12.77 -34.96 5.28
N GLY A 93 11.54 -35.30 5.70
CA GLY A 93 11.21 -36.58 6.34
C GLY A 93 10.29 -37.47 5.53
N ASP A 94 10.01 -37.14 4.26
CA ASP A 94 9.29 -38.04 3.35
C ASP A 94 10.05 -39.37 3.22
N MET A 95 9.32 -40.48 3.10
CA MET A 95 9.93 -41.82 3.12
C MET A 95 9.17 -42.87 2.32
N ARG A 96 9.84 -44.00 2.10
CA ARG A 96 9.20 -45.27 1.76
C ARG A 96 9.38 -46.24 2.91
N LEU A 97 8.40 -47.11 3.12
CA LEU A 97 8.49 -48.15 4.13
C LEU A 97 9.64 -49.12 3.76
N THR A 98 10.41 -49.54 4.77
CA THR A 98 11.59 -50.42 4.61
C THR A 98 11.31 -51.88 4.97
N GLN A 99 10.16 -52.17 5.56
CA GLN A 99 9.70 -53.50 5.94
C GLN A 99 8.17 -53.58 5.91
N ASP A 100 7.66 -54.79 5.65
CA ASP A 100 6.26 -55.13 5.87
C ASP A 100 5.92 -55.07 7.37
N ARG A 101 4.69 -54.65 7.69
CA ARG A 101 4.20 -54.49 9.06
C ARG A 101 2.70 -54.77 9.12
N VAL A 102 2.22 -55.14 10.30
CA VAL A 102 0.78 -55.14 10.61
C VAL A 102 0.42 -53.77 11.17
N TYR A 103 -0.65 -53.19 10.65
CA TYR A 103 -1.18 -51.88 11.03
C TYR A 103 -2.54 -52.05 11.70
N SER A 104 -2.79 -51.29 12.77
CA SER A 104 -4.14 -51.13 13.30
C SER A 104 -4.84 -50.05 12.47
N CYS A 105 -5.91 -50.39 11.77
CA CYS A 105 -6.65 -49.47 10.90
C CYS A 105 -8.05 -49.22 11.46
N ALA A 106 -8.43 -47.96 11.69
CA ALA A 106 -9.82 -47.67 12.04
C ALA A 106 -10.69 -47.74 10.77
N VAL A 107 -11.75 -48.55 10.82
CA VAL A 107 -12.76 -48.65 9.77
C VAL A 107 -14.09 -48.18 10.34
N TRP A 108 -14.78 -47.33 9.59
CA TRP A 108 -16.03 -46.70 9.99
C TRP A 108 -17.22 -47.37 9.33
N ASP A 109 -18.31 -47.53 10.07
CA ASP A 109 -19.60 -47.93 9.50
C ASP A 109 -20.38 -46.71 8.98
N GLN A 110 -21.49 -46.97 8.29
CA GLN A 110 -22.36 -45.93 7.73
C GLN A 110 -23.05 -45.04 8.80
N HIS A 111 -23.04 -45.45 10.07
CA HIS A 111 -23.64 -44.72 11.20
C HIS A 111 -22.61 -43.90 11.98
N GLY A 112 -21.32 -43.98 11.61
CA GLY A 112 -20.24 -43.28 12.29
C GLY A 112 -19.71 -43.98 13.54
N ALA A 113 -20.00 -45.26 13.76
CA ALA A 113 -19.22 -46.10 14.66
C ALA A 113 -17.91 -46.51 13.99
N TYR A 114 -16.87 -46.81 14.78
CA TYR A 114 -15.60 -47.33 14.28
C TYR A 114 -15.18 -48.61 14.99
N THR A 115 -14.47 -49.46 14.27
CA THR A 115 -13.74 -50.61 14.81
C THR A 115 -12.29 -50.55 14.33
N TYR A 116 -11.37 -51.17 15.08
CA TYR A 116 -10.00 -51.37 14.61
C TYR A 116 -9.86 -52.77 14.02
N ILE A 117 -9.32 -52.87 12.81
CA ILE A 117 -8.94 -54.12 12.16
C ILE A 117 -7.44 -54.15 11.91
N ASN A 118 -6.86 -55.35 11.90
CA ASN A 118 -5.45 -55.54 11.56
C ASN A 118 -5.31 -55.68 10.03
N VAL A 119 -4.50 -54.83 9.42
CA VAL A 119 -4.27 -54.82 7.98
C VAL A 119 -2.78 -54.88 7.63
N LYS A 120 -2.48 -55.29 6.40
CA LYS A 120 -1.19 -55.04 5.72
C LYS A 120 -1.37 -54.07 4.57
N ILE A 121 -0.32 -53.34 4.23
CA ILE A 121 -0.31 -52.45 3.06
C ILE A 121 0.20 -53.25 1.86
N LYS A 122 -0.57 -53.29 0.78
CA LYS A 122 -0.18 -53.91 -0.49
C LYS A 122 0.91 -53.06 -1.16
N ASP A 123 1.92 -53.72 -1.72
CA ASP A 123 3.06 -53.07 -2.38
C ASP A 123 3.75 -51.97 -1.54
N TRP A 124 3.79 -52.15 -0.21
CA TRP A 124 4.23 -51.16 0.81
C TRP A 124 5.55 -50.46 0.51
N SER A 125 6.51 -51.13 -0.13
CA SER A 125 7.82 -50.58 -0.48
C SER A 125 7.79 -49.58 -1.65
N THR A 126 6.66 -49.49 -2.35
CA THR A 126 6.46 -48.61 -3.52
C THR A 126 5.73 -47.31 -3.15
N ILE A 127 5.09 -47.26 -1.99
CA ILE A 127 4.27 -46.13 -1.54
C ILE A 127 5.16 -45.00 -1.02
N ASP A 128 5.05 -43.83 -1.63
CA ASP A 128 5.62 -42.59 -1.13
C ASP A 128 4.75 -42.04 0.02
N TRP A 129 5.35 -41.95 1.20
CA TRP A 129 4.74 -41.38 2.42
C TRP A 129 5.30 -39.98 2.66
N TYR A 130 4.40 -39.00 2.63
CA TYR A 130 4.71 -37.60 2.83
C TYR A 130 4.59 -37.23 4.31
N LYS A 131 5.65 -36.69 4.92
CA LYS A 131 5.66 -36.34 6.34
C LYS A 131 4.85 -35.07 6.58
N ILE A 132 3.95 -35.11 7.56
CA ILE A 132 3.27 -33.92 8.06
C ILE A 132 4.23 -33.17 8.98
N LYS A 133 4.28 -31.85 8.82
CA LYS A 133 5.18 -30.96 9.55
C LYS A 133 4.80 -30.90 11.03
N ASN A 134 5.78 -31.19 11.88
CA ASN A 134 5.68 -30.91 13.31
C ASN A 134 5.93 -29.41 13.56
N THR A 135 5.17 -28.80 14.47
CA THR A 135 5.53 -27.49 15.05
C THR A 135 6.67 -27.68 16.07
N PRO A 136 7.51 -26.67 16.32
CA PRO A 136 8.53 -26.74 17.36
C PRO A 136 7.95 -27.05 18.76
N GLU A 137 6.75 -26.56 19.03
CA GLU A 137 6.01 -26.81 20.25
C GLU A 137 5.51 -28.26 20.35
N TYR A 138 5.02 -28.86 19.25
CA TYR A 138 4.64 -30.28 19.22
C TYR A 138 5.84 -31.16 19.61
N GLU A 139 7.02 -30.91 19.04
CA GLU A 139 8.24 -31.69 19.31
C GLU A 139 8.79 -31.56 20.73
N THR A 140 8.39 -30.52 21.47
CA THR A 140 8.89 -30.22 22.83
C THR A 140 7.83 -30.35 23.93
N SER A 141 6.55 -30.49 23.56
CA SER A 141 5.42 -30.54 24.48
C SER A 141 5.38 -31.78 25.37
N LEU A 142 5.10 -31.58 26.66
CA LEU A 142 4.85 -32.67 27.61
C LEU A 142 3.36 -33.02 27.68
N PHE A 143 2.86 -33.75 26.68
CA PHE A 143 1.45 -34.15 26.67
C PHE A 143 1.10 -35.19 27.75
N ASN A 144 -0.01 -34.92 28.45
CA ASN A 144 -0.55 -35.74 29.53
C ASN A 144 -1.17 -37.08 29.03
N SER A 145 -1.14 -37.34 27.72
CA SER A 145 -1.68 -38.51 27.02
C SER A 145 -0.64 -39.58 26.66
N GLY A 146 0.66 -39.31 26.81
CA GLY A 146 1.73 -40.25 26.46
C GLY A 146 2.09 -40.32 24.96
N THR A 147 1.43 -39.56 24.09
CA THR A 147 1.69 -39.49 22.63
C THR A 147 2.86 -38.57 22.27
N TYR A 148 4.04 -38.89 22.80
CA TYR A 148 5.28 -38.13 22.59
C TYR A 148 5.93 -38.42 21.24
N GLY A 149 6.26 -37.37 20.49
CA GLY A 149 7.14 -37.49 19.31
C GLY A 149 6.58 -38.31 18.15
N ASN A 150 5.26 -38.57 18.13
CA ASN A 150 4.60 -39.25 17.03
C ASN A 150 4.92 -38.54 15.71
N LYS A 151 5.19 -39.34 14.67
CA LYS A 151 5.40 -38.86 13.31
C LYS A 151 4.18 -39.21 12.49
N PHE A 152 3.57 -38.20 11.88
CA PHE A 152 2.42 -38.39 11.01
C PHE A 152 2.86 -38.31 9.56
N TYR A 153 2.32 -39.22 8.76
CA TYR A 153 2.55 -39.28 7.33
C TYR A 153 1.24 -39.45 6.59
N PHE A 154 1.15 -38.98 5.36
CA PHE A 154 0.07 -39.34 4.45
C PHE A 154 0.61 -39.89 3.14
N ALA A 155 -0.12 -40.79 2.52
CA ALA A 155 0.07 -41.15 1.11
C ALA A 155 -1.11 -40.56 0.31
N LYS A 156 -1.03 -40.50 -1.03
CA LYS A 156 -2.21 -40.12 -1.83
C LYS A 156 -3.29 -41.20 -1.83
N LYS A 157 -2.87 -42.46 -1.97
CA LYS A 157 -3.74 -43.65 -1.97
C LYS A 157 -2.93 -44.89 -1.61
N ILE A 158 -3.54 -45.82 -0.91
CA ILE A 158 -3.02 -47.18 -0.67
C ILE A 158 -4.12 -48.21 -0.88
N THR A 159 -3.74 -49.44 -1.20
CA THR A 159 -4.60 -50.62 -1.05
C THR A 159 -4.15 -51.40 0.18
N VAL A 160 -5.07 -51.80 1.04
CA VAL A 160 -4.79 -52.60 2.25
C VAL A 160 -5.47 -53.95 2.18
N ILE A 161 -4.85 -54.94 2.83
CA ILE A 161 -5.33 -56.32 2.93
C ILE A 161 -5.79 -56.55 4.37
N ASN A 162 -7.07 -56.85 4.57
CA ASN A 162 -7.63 -57.22 5.88
C ASN A 162 -7.14 -58.61 6.28
N LEU A 163 -6.48 -58.72 7.44
CA LEU A 163 -5.91 -60.01 7.89
C LEU A 163 -6.95 -60.99 8.46
N ALA A 164 -8.20 -60.56 8.66
CA ALA A 164 -9.27 -61.44 9.13
C ALA A 164 -9.86 -62.33 8.02
N ASP A 165 -9.96 -61.81 6.79
CA ASP A 165 -10.65 -62.46 5.66
C ASP A 165 -9.88 -62.41 4.32
N ASN A 166 -8.73 -61.71 4.26
CA ASN A 166 -7.92 -61.43 3.07
C ASN A 166 -8.64 -60.57 2.01
N SER A 167 -9.70 -59.84 2.37
CA SER A 167 -10.29 -58.83 1.50
C SER A 167 -9.32 -57.65 1.26
N GLU A 168 -9.35 -57.10 0.06
CA GLU A 168 -8.61 -55.88 -0.29
C GLU A 168 -9.58 -54.69 -0.38
N PHE A 169 -9.15 -53.54 0.14
CA PHE A 169 -9.86 -52.28 -0.07
C PHE A 169 -8.88 -51.10 -0.17
N ASP A 170 -9.32 -50.05 -0.86
CA ASP A 170 -8.55 -48.84 -1.05
C ASP A 170 -8.82 -47.82 0.07
N ILE A 171 -7.79 -47.05 0.42
CA ILE A 171 -7.88 -45.87 1.28
C ILE A 171 -7.26 -44.69 0.54
N ASP A 172 -8.09 -43.69 0.23
CA ASP A 172 -7.63 -42.40 -0.30
C ASP A 172 -7.17 -41.50 0.85
N TYR A 173 -6.03 -40.84 0.67
CA TYR A 173 -5.38 -40.00 1.68
C TYR A 173 -5.33 -40.62 3.10
N PRO A 174 -4.74 -41.82 3.28
CA PRO A 174 -4.52 -42.41 4.59
C PRO A 174 -3.59 -41.53 5.45
N VAL A 175 -3.83 -41.47 6.75
CA VAL A 175 -2.86 -40.97 7.74
C VAL A 175 -2.23 -42.16 8.45
N MET A 176 -0.90 -42.28 8.36
CA MET A 176 -0.13 -43.19 9.19
C MET A 176 0.44 -42.44 10.40
N THR A 177 0.33 -43.04 11.57
CA THR A 177 1.00 -42.61 12.80
C THR A 177 2.09 -43.62 13.15
N ASP A 178 3.33 -43.15 13.34
CA ASP A 178 4.45 -43.89 13.92
C ASP A 178 4.74 -43.30 15.30
N ASP A 179 4.67 -44.11 16.36
CA ASP A 179 4.90 -43.70 17.75
C ASP A 179 6.39 -43.72 18.17
N GLY A 180 7.30 -44.10 17.27
CA GLY A 180 8.73 -44.27 17.56
C GLY A 180 9.08 -45.51 18.38
N HIS A 181 8.09 -46.27 18.87
CA HIS A 181 8.24 -47.50 19.63
C HIS A 181 7.81 -48.75 18.86
N GLY A 182 7.35 -48.58 17.61
CA GLY A 182 7.05 -49.64 16.66
C GLY A 182 5.57 -49.95 16.51
N TYR A 183 4.69 -49.12 17.08
CA TYR A 183 3.24 -49.21 16.90
C TYR A 183 2.80 -48.29 15.76
N TYR A 184 2.14 -48.87 14.76
CA TYR A 184 1.72 -48.17 13.55
C TYR A 184 0.20 -48.21 13.39
N ASN A 185 -0.42 -47.04 13.29
CA ASN A 185 -1.86 -46.89 13.08
C ASN A 185 -2.16 -46.24 11.74
N LEU A 186 -3.24 -46.69 11.10
CA LEU A 186 -3.83 -46.07 9.92
C LEU A 186 -5.20 -45.47 10.28
N ASN A 187 -5.42 -44.22 9.89
CA ASN A 187 -6.68 -43.48 10.04
C ASN A 187 -7.29 -43.56 11.45
N GLU A 188 -6.49 -43.35 12.50
CA GLU A 188 -6.94 -43.33 13.90
C GLU A 188 -8.22 -42.49 14.09
N HIS A 189 -9.04 -42.80 15.09
CA HIS A 189 -10.43 -42.33 15.18
C HIS A 189 -10.66 -40.79 15.09
N HIS A 190 -9.68 -39.94 15.41
CA HIS A 190 -9.75 -38.50 15.13
C HIS A 190 -9.11 -38.10 13.79
N ARG A 191 -8.14 -38.87 13.29
CA ARG A 191 -7.26 -38.68 12.13
C ARG A 191 -7.80 -39.36 10.85
N ARG A 192 -9.03 -39.04 10.43
CA ARG A 192 -9.72 -39.79 9.36
C ARG A 192 -9.10 -39.71 7.96
N THR A 193 -8.36 -38.64 7.63
CA THR A 193 -7.72 -38.47 6.31
C THR A 193 -6.61 -37.44 6.37
N GLY A 194 -5.58 -37.60 5.53
CA GLY A 194 -4.47 -36.68 5.35
C GLY A 194 -4.70 -35.61 4.28
N ALA A 195 -5.86 -35.57 3.61
CA ALA A 195 -6.10 -34.70 2.45
C ALA A 195 -5.78 -33.22 2.74
N ASN A 196 -6.26 -32.70 3.87
CA ASN A 196 -6.02 -31.31 4.27
C ASN A 196 -4.56 -31.00 4.69
N ALA A 197 -3.70 -32.01 4.89
CA ALA A 197 -2.25 -31.81 5.01
C ALA A 197 -1.57 -31.62 3.63
N ASN A 198 -2.34 -31.73 2.54
CA ASN A 198 -1.91 -31.56 1.15
C ASN A 198 -2.71 -30.47 0.41
N ILE A 199 -3.12 -29.38 1.10
CA ILE A 199 -3.75 -28.24 0.40
C ILE A 199 -2.74 -27.56 -0.56
N PRO A 200 -3.20 -27.01 -1.71
CA PRO A 200 -2.35 -26.42 -2.75
C PRO A 200 -1.85 -24.99 -2.42
N ILE A 201 -1.38 -24.81 -1.18
CA ILE A 201 -0.76 -23.61 -0.63
C ILE A 201 0.66 -23.98 -0.19
N GLU A 202 1.68 -23.29 -0.70
CA GLU A 202 3.07 -23.50 -0.29
C GLU A 202 3.48 -22.55 0.83
N ALA A 203 4.41 -22.94 1.70
CA ALA A 203 4.93 -22.08 2.77
C ALA A 203 5.66 -20.81 2.24
N SER A 204 6.08 -20.81 0.98
CA SER A 204 6.69 -19.67 0.28
C SER A 204 5.67 -18.72 -0.36
N ASP A 205 4.37 -19.07 -0.36
CA ASP A 205 3.32 -18.20 -0.89
C ASP A 205 2.90 -17.15 0.15
N SER A 206 3.61 -16.02 0.17
CA SER A 206 3.37 -14.92 1.13
C SER A 206 1.98 -14.25 1.01
N ARG A 207 1.12 -14.70 0.09
CA ARG A 207 -0.26 -14.22 -0.04
C ARG A 207 -1.20 -14.90 0.97
N PHE A 208 -0.83 -16.07 1.48
CA PHE A 208 -1.58 -16.87 2.44
C PHE A 208 -0.76 -17.00 3.72
N LEU A 209 -1.18 -16.30 4.78
CA LEU A 209 -0.60 -16.43 6.10
C LEU A 209 -1.27 -17.61 6.82
N ILE A 210 -0.47 -18.59 7.27
CA ILE A 210 -0.91 -19.70 8.11
C ILE A 210 -0.43 -19.46 9.54
N GLU A 211 -1.33 -19.50 10.50
CA GLU A 211 -1.01 -19.39 11.92
C GLU A 211 -1.50 -20.62 12.68
N PHE A 212 -0.70 -21.08 13.64
CA PHE A 212 -1.04 -22.20 14.51
C PHE A 212 -1.57 -21.63 15.84
N GLN A 213 -2.86 -21.81 16.10
CA GLN A 213 -3.56 -21.21 17.25
C GLN A 213 -3.25 -21.94 18.56
N ASP A 214 -3.10 -23.27 18.50
CA ASP A 214 -2.46 -24.07 19.54
C ASP A 214 -1.33 -24.85 18.87
N PRO A 215 -0.11 -24.27 18.76
CA PRO A 215 1.01 -24.93 18.09
C PRO A 215 1.31 -26.32 18.64
N ALA A 216 1.12 -26.55 19.95
CA ALA A 216 1.35 -27.87 20.54
C ALA A 216 0.35 -28.91 20.03
N GLN A 217 -0.87 -28.53 19.66
CA GLN A 217 -1.89 -29.46 19.13
C GLN A 217 -2.07 -29.41 17.60
N SER A 218 -1.59 -28.37 16.91
CA SER A 218 -1.85 -28.14 15.47
C SER A 218 -1.40 -29.28 14.56
N THR A 219 -0.21 -29.83 14.79
CA THR A 219 0.31 -30.98 14.04
C THR A 219 -0.61 -32.20 14.16
N GLU A 220 -1.17 -32.41 15.35
CA GLU A 220 -2.13 -33.50 15.58
C GLU A 220 -3.48 -33.25 14.90
N TYR A 221 -3.92 -32.02 14.65
CA TYR A 221 -5.29 -31.74 14.19
C TYR A 221 -5.43 -31.02 12.85
N VAL A 222 -4.35 -30.85 12.09
CA VAL A 222 -4.33 -30.15 10.79
C VAL A 222 -5.45 -30.58 9.83
N TYR A 223 -5.82 -31.87 9.85
CA TYR A 223 -6.84 -32.44 8.98
C TYR A 223 -8.30 -32.07 9.33
N ARG A 224 -8.58 -31.46 10.50
CA ARG A 224 -9.96 -31.11 10.90
C ARG A 224 -10.54 -29.91 10.16
N GLY A 225 -9.73 -29.20 9.37
CA GLY A 225 -10.06 -27.90 8.79
C GLY A 225 -9.52 -26.74 9.63
N SER A 226 -9.67 -25.51 9.14
CA SER A 226 -9.21 -24.31 9.84
C SER A 226 -10.25 -23.79 10.86
N GLY A 227 -9.84 -22.86 11.72
CA GLY A 227 -10.71 -22.18 12.70
C GLY A 227 -10.69 -22.76 14.12
N GLY A 228 -9.94 -23.84 14.35
CA GLY A 228 -9.69 -24.39 15.69
C GLY A 228 -8.21 -24.38 16.05
N TYR A 229 -7.43 -25.22 15.36
CA TYR A 229 -6.01 -25.42 15.65
C TYR A 229 -5.08 -24.59 14.76
N TRP A 230 -5.57 -24.18 13.59
CA TRP A 230 -4.83 -23.32 12.67
C TRP A 230 -5.81 -22.42 11.90
N THR A 231 -5.31 -21.27 11.47
CA THR A 231 -6.04 -20.27 10.67
C THR A 231 -5.28 -20.01 9.36
N MET A 232 -6.02 -19.55 8.35
CA MET A 232 -5.46 -19.08 7.10
C MET A 232 -6.08 -17.73 6.76
N THR A 233 -5.24 -16.72 6.51
CA THR A 233 -5.69 -15.38 6.14
C THR A 233 -4.95 -14.89 4.89
N SER A 234 -5.65 -14.12 4.06
CA SER A 234 -5.07 -13.52 2.84
C SER A 234 -5.39 -12.04 2.78
N SER A 235 -4.36 -11.20 2.66
CA SER A 235 -4.55 -9.76 2.45
C SER A 235 -4.48 -9.41 0.97
N VAL A 236 -5.49 -8.70 0.48
CA VAL A 236 -5.50 -8.14 -0.88
C VAL A 236 -5.63 -6.62 -0.79
N ASN A 237 -4.74 -5.91 -1.48
CA ASN A 237 -4.85 -4.47 -1.69
C ASN A 237 -4.77 -4.16 -3.19
N ASN A 238 -5.55 -3.15 -3.60
CA ASN A 238 -5.66 -2.63 -4.95
C ASN A 238 -5.63 -1.10 -4.84
N LYS A 239 -4.45 -0.51 -4.99
CA LYS A 239 -4.30 0.94 -5.08
C LYS A 239 -4.80 1.44 -6.43
N TYR A 240 -5.37 2.64 -6.45
CA TYR A 240 -5.85 3.32 -7.65
C TYR A 240 -5.41 4.79 -7.69
N SER A 241 -5.48 5.36 -8.89
CA SER A 241 -4.86 6.63 -9.25
C SER A 241 -5.44 7.86 -8.50
N TYR A 242 -4.64 8.92 -8.51
CA TYR A 242 -5.08 10.29 -8.20
C TYR A 242 -4.71 11.21 -9.37
N ASP A 243 -5.44 12.31 -9.50
CA ASP A 243 -5.17 13.33 -10.52
C ASP A 243 -4.29 14.47 -9.96
N THR A 244 -3.57 15.13 -10.85
CA THR A 244 -2.90 16.40 -10.59
C THR A 244 -3.76 17.53 -11.15
N ILE A 245 -4.25 18.37 -10.25
CA ILE A 245 -5.13 19.49 -10.55
C ILE A 245 -4.33 20.79 -10.39
N VAL A 246 -4.41 21.67 -11.38
CA VAL A 246 -4.04 23.07 -11.22
C VAL A 246 -5.29 23.84 -10.81
N GLU A 247 -5.17 24.71 -9.82
CA GLU A 247 -6.23 25.57 -9.28
C GLU A 247 -5.70 27.01 -9.26
N ILE A 248 -6.49 27.96 -9.73
CA ILE A 248 -6.18 29.39 -9.65
C ILE A 248 -6.54 29.90 -8.25
N ASP A 249 -5.61 30.65 -7.64
CA ASP A 249 -5.75 31.19 -6.29
C ASP A 249 -5.31 32.67 -6.30
N GLU A 250 -6.28 33.59 -6.38
CA GLU A 250 -6.07 35.05 -6.42
C GLU A 250 -5.50 35.63 -5.10
N SER A 251 -5.30 34.80 -4.07
CA SER A 251 -4.55 35.20 -2.87
C SER A 251 -3.02 35.06 -3.03
N LEU A 252 -2.57 34.38 -4.09
CA LEU A 252 -1.17 34.19 -4.47
C LEU A 252 -0.79 35.11 -5.64
N LYS A 253 0.44 35.64 -5.63
CA LYS A 253 0.94 36.51 -6.71
C LYS A 253 1.34 35.71 -7.94
N THR A 254 1.44 36.37 -9.09
CA THR A 254 2.01 35.76 -10.31
C THR A 254 3.39 35.18 -10.04
N ASN A 255 3.61 33.92 -10.43
CA ASN A 255 4.77 33.06 -10.14
C ASN A 255 4.86 32.50 -8.70
N GLU A 256 3.97 32.86 -7.78
CA GLU A 256 3.82 32.12 -6.51
C GLU A 256 2.99 30.85 -6.76
N THR A 257 3.44 29.73 -6.19
CA THR A 257 2.72 28.44 -6.27
C THR A 257 2.73 27.74 -4.92
N VAL A 258 1.65 27.02 -4.61
CA VAL A 258 1.54 26.18 -3.41
C VAL A 258 1.08 24.79 -3.81
N VAL A 259 1.93 23.79 -3.57
CA VAL A 259 1.70 22.40 -3.97
C VAL A 259 1.31 21.55 -2.77
N SER A 260 0.12 20.96 -2.78
CA SER A 260 -0.27 19.87 -1.90
C SER A 260 0.19 18.52 -2.47
N GLY A 261 0.41 17.52 -1.63
CA GLY A 261 0.70 16.15 -2.08
C GLY A 261 -0.56 15.39 -2.48
N GLY A 262 -0.47 14.52 -3.49
CA GLY A 262 -1.52 13.57 -3.83
C GLY A 262 -1.32 12.23 -3.09
N THR A 263 -2.42 11.54 -2.81
CA THR A 263 -2.45 10.23 -2.14
C THR A 263 -3.27 9.27 -2.98
N PHE A 264 -2.71 8.09 -3.28
CA PHE A 264 -3.44 7.03 -3.97
C PHE A 264 -4.64 6.58 -3.15
N GLY A 265 -5.75 6.31 -3.83
CA GLY A 265 -6.86 5.60 -3.22
C GLY A 265 -6.51 4.12 -3.09
N GLU A 266 -7.16 3.42 -2.17
CA GLU A 266 -6.89 2.03 -1.87
C GLU A 266 -8.18 1.27 -1.59
N ARG A 267 -8.43 0.17 -2.31
CA ARG A 267 -9.38 -0.86 -1.89
C ARG A 267 -8.58 -1.99 -1.26
N SER A 268 -8.90 -2.38 -0.05
CA SER A 268 -8.24 -3.48 0.65
C SER A 268 -9.22 -4.34 1.42
N ALA A 269 -8.93 -5.63 1.55
CA ALA A 269 -9.60 -6.52 2.47
C ALA A 269 -8.60 -7.55 3.00
N THR A 270 -8.77 -7.92 4.27
CA THR A 270 -8.17 -9.15 4.82
C THR A 270 -9.26 -10.21 4.83
N PHE A 271 -8.98 -11.34 4.20
CA PHE A 271 -9.88 -12.45 4.05
C PHE A 271 -9.50 -13.56 5.03
N GLU A 272 -10.44 -13.96 5.89
CA GLU A 272 -10.34 -15.15 6.75
C GLU A 272 -10.86 -16.36 5.98
N HIS A 273 -10.11 -17.46 5.99
CA HIS A 273 -10.47 -18.69 5.28
C HIS A 273 -10.98 -19.78 6.22
N ALA A 274 -12.14 -20.33 5.91
CA ALA A 274 -12.66 -21.56 6.52
C ALA A 274 -12.41 -22.75 5.58
N VAL A 275 -11.39 -23.54 5.89
CA VAL A 275 -10.99 -24.73 5.13
C VAL A 275 -11.77 -25.93 5.66
N SER A 276 -12.52 -26.58 4.78
CA SER A 276 -13.41 -27.69 5.13
C SER A 276 -12.66 -29.03 5.13
N ALA A 277 -13.20 -30.03 5.83
CA ALA A 277 -12.80 -31.41 5.59
C ALA A 277 -13.29 -31.86 4.20
N VAL A 278 -12.36 -32.16 3.29
CA VAL A 278 -12.71 -32.67 1.94
C VAL A 278 -12.98 -34.16 1.95
N ASN A 279 -13.81 -34.64 1.02
CA ASN A 279 -13.87 -36.06 0.70
C ASN A 279 -12.53 -36.47 0.04
N PRO A 280 -11.73 -37.38 0.63
CA PRO A 280 -10.39 -37.70 0.14
C PRO A 280 -10.38 -38.25 -1.29
N ALA A 281 -11.40 -39.00 -1.70
CA ALA A 281 -11.54 -39.52 -3.07
C ALA A 281 -11.62 -38.42 -4.13
N ASN A 282 -12.02 -37.20 -3.75
CA ASN A 282 -12.18 -36.05 -4.64
C ASN A 282 -11.11 -34.96 -4.43
N ALA A 283 -10.19 -35.14 -3.46
CA ALA A 283 -9.28 -34.09 -3.00
C ALA A 283 -8.39 -33.55 -4.13
N ASP A 284 -7.70 -34.42 -4.88
CA ASP A 284 -6.84 -34.03 -6.00
C ASP A 284 -7.59 -33.23 -7.07
N THR A 285 -8.82 -33.62 -7.39
CA THR A 285 -9.69 -32.91 -8.34
C THR A 285 -9.98 -31.49 -7.85
N LEU A 286 -10.37 -31.32 -6.58
CA LEU A 286 -10.66 -30.01 -5.99
C LEU A 286 -9.41 -29.14 -5.90
N TYR A 287 -8.27 -29.70 -5.50
CA TYR A 287 -6.99 -28.98 -5.41
C TYR A 287 -6.47 -28.55 -6.79
N SER A 288 -6.72 -29.34 -7.84
CA SER A 288 -6.36 -28.98 -9.22
C SER A 288 -7.17 -27.80 -9.78
N GLN A 289 -8.42 -27.64 -9.34
CA GLN A 289 -9.32 -26.57 -9.76
C GLN A 289 -9.09 -25.27 -8.96
N TYR A 290 -8.75 -25.40 -7.68
CA TYR A 290 -8.64 -24.28 -6.74
C TYR A 290 -7.24 -24.27 -6.11
N THR A 291 -6.25 -23.86 -6.90
CA THR A 291 -4.88 -23.60 -6.45
C THR A 291 -4.78 -22.26 -5.72
N SER A 292 -3.67 -21.99 -5.04
CA SER A 292 -3.38 -20.67 -4.43
C SER A 292 -3.55 -19.50 -5.41
N ASP A 293 -3.08 -19.62 -6.65
CA ASP A 293 -3.25 -18.60 -7.69
C ASP A 293 -4.73 -18.38 -8.05
N VAL A 294 -5.52 -19.45 -8.18
CA VAL A 294 -6.96 -19.34 -8.50
C VAL A 294 -7.69 -18.63 -7.35
N ILE A 295 -7.48 -19.08 -6.11
CA ILE A 295 -8.15 -18.53 -4.93
C ILE A 295 -7.77 -17.06 -4.71
N TYR A 296 -6.49 -16.70 -4.88
CA TYR A 296 -6.05 -15.31 -4.76
C TYR A 296 -6.64 -14.41 -5.85
N ASN A 297 -6.76 -14.91 -7.08
CA ASN A 297 -7.38 -14.16 -8.17
C ASN A 297 -8.92 -14.04 -8.02
N MET A 298 -9.59 -15.00 -7.37
CA MET A 298 -10.99 -14.87 -6.97
C MET A 298 -11.16 -13.72 -5.96
N MET A 299 -10.37 -13.70 -4.88
CA MET A 299 -10.40 -12.60 -3.88
C MET A 299 -10.09 -11.24 -4.49
N LYS A 300 -9.13 -11.16 -5.43
CA LYS A 300 -8.85 -9.94 -6.21
C LYS A 300 -10.02 -9.47 -7.06
N THR A 301 -10.71 -10.39 -7.73
CA THR A 301 -11.88 -10.10 -8.55
C THR A 301 -13.02 -9.56 -7.68
N ASP A 302 -13.33 -10.25 -6.58
CA ASP A 302 -14.41 -9.86 -5.68
C ASP A 302 -14.15 -8.49 -5.03
N LEU A 303 -12.93 -8.23 -4.57
CA LEU A 303 -12.52 -6.92 -4.05
C LEU A 303 -12.53 -5.83 -5.13
N GLY A 304 -12.18 -6.16 -6.37
CA GLY A 304 -12.24 -5.24 -7.51
C GLY A 304 -13.66 -4.80 -7.85
N ASN A 305 -14.65 -5.68 -7.65
CA ASN A 305 -16.07 -5.42 -7.88
C ASN A 305 -16.76 -4.70 -6.70
N ALA A 306 -16.09 -4.55 -5.55
CA ALA A 306 -16.69 -3.92 -4.37
C ALA A 306 -16.76 -2.39 -4.51
N ALA A 307 -18.00 -1.87 -4.47
CA ALA A 307 -18.29 -0.44 -4.61
C ALA A 307 -18.51 0.32 -3.29
N VAL A 308 -18.74 -0.39 -2.17
CA VAL A 308 -19.16 0.19 -0.89
C VAL A 308 -18.21 -0.22 0.22
N ASP A 309 -17.75 0.76 0.99
CA ASP A 309 -16.92 0.56 2.20
C ASP A 309 -17.71 -0.19 3.30
N GLY A 310 -17.03 -1.03 4.07
CA GLY A 310 -17.64 -1.87 5.10
C GLY A 310 -18.47 -3.04 4.58
N ASN A 311 -18.61 -3.23 3.25
CA ASN A 311 -19.29 -4.39 2.70
C ASN A 311 -18.54 -5.69 3.02
N VAL A 312 -19.27 -6.77 3.31
CA VAL A 312 -18.69 -8.08 3.59
C VAL A 312 -18.74 -8.93 2.31
N ILE A 313 -17.57 -9.29 1.80
CA ILE A 313 -17.43 -10.30 0.75
C ILE A 313 -17.44 -11.67 1.43
N THR A 314 -18.17 -12.63 0.88
CA THR A 314 -18.07 -14.05 1.25
C THR A 314 -18.25 -14.90 0.01
N ASN A 315 -17.31 -15.82 -0.23
CA ASN A 315 -17.31 -16.68 -1.41
C ASN A 315 -16.74 -18.06 -1.07
N SER A 316 -16.99 -19.05 -1.94
CA SER A 316 -16.56 -20.45 -1.76
C SER A 316 -15.67 -20.92 -2.89
N TYR A 317 -14.69 -21.75 -2.55
CA TYR A 317 -13.86 -22.55 -3.46
C TYR A 317 -14.01 -24.03 -3.09
N GLY A 318 -13.53 -24.94 -3.95
CA GLY A 318 -13.88 -26.37 -3.84
C GLY A 318 -13.56 -27.07 -2.51
N TRP A 319 -12.64 -26.51 -1.72
CA TRP A 319 -12.20 -27.08 -0.44
C TRP A 319 -12.30 -26.10 0.75
N GLY A 320 -13.00 -24.97 0.60
CA GLY A 320 -13.21 -24.01 1.69
C GLY A 320 -13.98 -22.76 1.27
N THR A 321 -14.06 -21.79 2.18
CA THR A 321 -14.61 -20.46 1.92
C THR A 321 -13.60 -19.38 2.32
N TYR A 322 -13.88 -18.15 1.90
CA TYR A 322 -13.26 -16.95 2.47
C TYR A 322 -14.33 -15.90 2.77
N THR A 323 -14.09 -15.11 3.81
CA THR A 323 -14.92 -13.95 4.18
C THR A 323 -14.02 -12.77 4.55
N GLY A 324 -14.41 -11.55 4.20
CA GLY A 324 -13.60 -10.36 4.47
C GLY A 324 -14.37 -9.06 4.32
N THR A 325 -14.06 -8.09 5.17
CA THR A 325 -14.64 -6.74 5.12
C THR A 325 -13.83 -5.87 4.17
N VAL A 326 -14.54 -5.18 3.28
CA VAL A 326 -13.96 -4.25 2.31
C VAL A 326 -13.69 -2.90 2.98
N HIS A 327 -12.47 -2.39 2.80
CA HIS A 327 -12.07 -1.05 3.17
C HIS A 327 -11.71 -0.24 1.92
N ILE A 328 -12.30 0.94 1.75
CA ILE A 328 -12.10 1.85 0.61
C ILE A 328 -11.64 3.21 1.13
N THR A 329 -10.38 3.55 0.87
CA THR A 329 -9.82 4.89 1.09
C THR A 329 -9.87 5.66 -0.24
N PRO A 330 -10.64 6.76 -0.35
CA PRO A 330 -10.64 7.61 -1.54
C PRO A 330 -9.25 8.16 -1.87
N SER A 331 -8.97 8.38 -3.17
CA SER A 331 -7.79 9.11 -3.59
C SER A 331 -7.91 10.59 -3.21
N VAL A 332 -6.77 11.21 -2.92
CA VAL A 332 -6.64 12.66 -2.74
C VAL A 332 -5.82 13.19 -3.89
N ASN A 333 -6.39 14.09 -4.68
CA ASN A 333 -5.71 14.69 -5.81
C ASN A 333 -4.54 15.57 -5.34
N ARG A 334 -3.47 15.59 -6.13
CA ARG A 334 -2.37 16.53 -5.96
C ARG A 334 -2.84 17.88 -6.49
N VAL A 335 -2.78 18.94 -5.69
CA VAL A 335 -3.22 20.27 -6.13
C VAL A 335 -2.01 21.21 -6.23
N ILE A 336 -1.87 21.87 -7.37
CA ILE A 336 -0.94 22.97 -7.59
C ILE A 336 -1.78 24.24 -7.64
N ARG A 337 -1.78 25.01 -6.56
CA ARG A 337 -2.39 26.35 -6.56
C ARG A 337 -1.41 27.34 -7.18
N VAL A 338 -1.89 28.15 -8.12
CA VAL A 338 -1.10 29.07 -8.93
C VAL A 338 -1.66 30.47 -8.82
N GLY A 339 -0.81 31.42 -8.45
CA GLY A 339 -1.19 32.83 -8.35
C GLY A 339 -1.27 33.54 -9.69
N ILE A 340 -2.21 34.48 -9.78
CA ILE A 340 -2.41 35.40 -10.91
C ILE A 340 -2.54 36.83 -10.36
N ASP A 341 -1.97 37.80 -11.07
CA ASP A 341 -2.17 39.22 -10.80
C ASP A 341 -3.14 39.79 -11.84
N TYR A 342 -3.89 40.83 -11.46
CA TYR A 342 -4.64 41.69 -12.37
C TYR A 342 -4.10 43.12 -12.42
N THR A 343 -4.58 43.88 -13.39
CA THR A 343 -4.42 45.34 -13.45
C THR A 343 -5.75 46.05 -13.33
N HIS A 344 -5.85 46.97 -12.37
CA HIS A 344 -7.00 47.83 -12.13
C HIS A 344 -6.68 49.28 -12.53
N TYR A 345 -7.67 49.97 -13.09
CA TYR A 345 -7.55 51.38 -13.48
C TYR A 345 -8.62 52.17 -12.73
N VAL A 346 -8.21 53.02 -11.79
CA VAL A 346 -9.12 53.73 -10.88
C VAL A 346 -8.84 55.23 -10.86
N ALA A 347 -9.86 56.02 -10.58
CA ALA A 347 -9.71 57.42 -10.21
C ALA A 347 -9.17 57.57 -8.78
N ASP A 348 -8.72 58.77 -8.44
CA ASP A 348 -8.28 59.18 -7.11
C ASP A 348 -9.41 59.16 -6.06
N ASP A 349 -10.68 59.21 -6.48
CA ASP A 349 -11.86 58.95 -5.65
C ASP A 349 -12.22 57.46 -5.50
N GLY A 350 -11.49 56.56 -6.17
CA GLY A 350 -11.72 55.11 -6.17
C GLY A 350 -12.66 54.60 -7.29
N THR A 351 -13.19 55.46 -8.16
CA THR A 351 -14.07 55.04 -9.27
C THR A 351 -13.31 54.18 -10.28
N VAL A 352 -13.83 53.00 -10.59
CA VAL A 352 -13.24 52.10 -11.61
C VAL A 352 -13.46 52.68 -13.02
N LEU A 353 -12.35 52.95 -13.73
CA LEU A 353 -12.34 53.63 -15.03
C LEU A 353 -12.33 52.67 -16.23
N LYS A 354 -11.83 51.44 -16.04
CA LYS A 354 -11.82 50.37 -17.04
C LYS A 354 -12.08 49.02 -16.35
N PRO A 355 -12.61 48.00 -17.07
CA PRO A 355 -12.65 46.64 -16.57
C PRO A 355 -11.25 46.16 -16.14
N THR A 356 -11.20 45.41 -15.04
CA THR A 356 -10.01 44.69 -14.58
C THR A 356 -9.43 43.86 -15.71
N THR A 357 -8.11 43.93 -15.92
CA THR A 357 -7.42 43.26 -17.02
C THR A 357 -6.48 42.18 -16.45
N TYR A 358 -6.53 40.98 -17.02
CA TYR A 358 -5.67 39.86 -16.60
C TYR A 358 -4.18 40.18 -16.76
N GLY A 359 -3.37 39.80 -15.78
CA GLY A 359 -1.93 40.05 -15.75
C GLY A 359 -1.53 41.48 -15.39
N LEU A 360 -0.22 41.70 -15.39
CA LEU A 360 0.41 42.99 -15.10
C LEU A 360 0.59 43.80 -16.40
N ASN A 361 -0.29 44.77 -16.60
CA ASN A 361 -0.35 45.60 -17.79
C ASN A 361 0.31 46.97 -17.53
N PRO A 362 0.82 47.66 -18.56
CA PRO A 362 1.35 49.01 -18.41
C PRO A 362 0.22 50.06 -18.27
N VAL A 363 0.60 51.25 -17.81
CA VAL A 363 -0.27 52.43 -17.77
C VAL A 363 -0.88 52.70 -19.16
N ASP A 364 -2.19 52.91 -19.20
CA ASP A 364 -2.95 53.24 -20.41
C ASP A 364 -3.46 54.69 -20.40
N THR A 365 -3.81 55.23 -21.57
CA THR A 365 -4.34 56.58 -21.73
C THR A 365 -5.87 56.57 -21.64
N ILE A 366 -6.42 57.13 -20.57
CA ILE A 366 -7.87 57.17 -20.33
C ILE A 366 -8.41 58.57 -20.68
N ALA A 367 -9.40 58.63 -21.58
CA ALA A 367 -9.96 59.90 -22.04
C ALA A 367 -10.59 60.70 -20.88
N GLY A 368 -10.15 61.95 -20.72
CA GLY A 368 -10.62 62.85 -19.65
C GLY A 368 -9.83 62.75 -18.33
N TYR A 369 -8.82 61.88 -18.24
CA TYR A 369 -8.05 61.65 -17.03
C TYR A 369 -6.53 61.79 -17.27
N GLN A 370 -5.79 62.12 -16.20
CA GLN A 370 -4.33 62.18 -16.14
C GLN A 370 -3.80 61.11 -15.18
N PHE A 371 -2.72 60.44 -15.55
CA PHE A 371 -2.07 59.45 -14.69
C PHE A 371 -1.41 60.13 -13.47
N VAL A 372 -1.59 59.55 -12.27
CA VAL A 372 -1.04 60.05 -11.01
C VAL A 372 0.07 59.13 -10.50
N SER A 373 -0.24 57.85 -10.29
CA SER A 373 0.67 56.91 -9.63
C SER A 373 0.33 55.45 -9.94
N SER A 374 1.20 54.55 -9.53
CA SER A 374 0.92 53.12 -9.52
C SER A 374 1.47 52.48 -8.26
N HIS A 375 0.73 51.53 -7.70
CA HIS A 375 1.15 50.73 -6.57
C HIS A 375 0.71 49.27 -6.76
N ARG A 376 1.26 48.39 -5.92
CA ARG A 376 0.84 46.99 -5.87
C ARG A 376 0.04 46.73 -4.60
N GLU A 377 -1.00 45.94 -4.73
CA GLU A 377 -1.79 45.45 -3.61
C GLU A 377 -1.14 44.21 -2.96
N ALA A 378 -1.64 43.79 -1.81
CA ALA A 378 -1.09 42.68 -1.03
C ALA A 378 -1.13 41.33 -1.78
N ASN A 379 -2.16 41.13 -2.61
CA ASN A 379 -2.34 39.95 -3.47
C ASN A 379 -1.47 39.95 -4.74
N GLY A 380 -0.76 41.04 -5.03
CA GLY A 380 0.11 41.17 -6.21
C GLY A 380 -0.42 42.14 -7.27
N ASP A 381 -1.72 42.39 -7.31
CA ASP A 381 -2.39 43.24 -8.30
C ASP A 381 -1.74 44.61 -8.47
N LEU A 382 -1.77 45.11 -9.71
CA LEU A 382 -1.27 46.42 -10.08
C LEU A 382 -2.43 47.42 -10.20
N VAL A 383 -2.39 48.49 -9.41
CA VAL A 383 -3.40 49.55 -9.47
C VAL A 383 -2.78 50.79 -10.08
N HIS A 384 -3.40 51.29 -11.15
CA HIS A 384 -3.07 52.58 -11.77
C HIS A 384 -4.10 53.63 -11.34
N VAL A 385 -3.64 54.70 -10.69
CA VAL A 385 -4.48 55.78 -10.16
C VAL A 385 -4.42 56.99 -11.10
N TYR A 386 -5.58 57.57 -11.39
CA TYR A 386 -5.76 58.70 -12.29
C TYR A 386 -6.56 59.83 -11.63
N THR A 387 -6.43 61.07 -12.11
CA THR A 387 -7.21 62.23 -11.65
C THR A 387 -7.75 63.03 -12.84
N VAL A 388 -8.80 63.81 -12.63
CA VAL A 388 -9.33 64.72 -13.66
C VAL A 388 -8.40 65.95 -13.74
N PRO A 389 -7.92 66.37 -14.93
CA PRO A 389 -7.06 67.54 -15.05
C PRO A 389 -7.80 68.80 -14.59
N SER A 390 -7.37 69.34 -13.44
CA SER A 390 -7.90 70.59 -12.90
C SER A 390 -7.63 71.75 -13.88
N ALA A 391 -8.68 72.49 -14.23
CA ALA A 391 -8.59 73.60 -15.16
C ALA A 391 -7.69 74.71 -14.59
N THR A 392 -6.49 74.87 -15.15
CA THR A 392 -5.53 75.89 -14.73
C THR A 392 -6.08 77.29 -14.99
N THR A 393 -6.43 78.00 -13.92
CA THR A 393 -6.65 79.45 -13.97
C THR A 393 -5.31 80.13 -14.28
N PRO A 394 -5.21 81.02 -15.29
CA PRO A 394 -3.91 81.57 -15.71
C PRO A 394 -3.31 82.49 -14.65
N SER A 395 -2.07 82.21 -14.25
CA SER A 395 -1.30 83.02 -13.30
C SER A 395 -0.95 84.39 -13.89
N THR A 396 -1.28 85.46 -13.16
CA THR A 396 -1.08 86.87 -13.57
C THR A 396 0.41 87.25 -13.65
N PRO A 397 0.86 88.12 -14.60
CA PRO A 397 2.27 88.45 -14.76
C PRO A 397 2.83 89.33 -13.63
N ALA A 398 4.08 89.10 -13.24
CA ALA A 398 4.81 89.99 -12.33
C ALA A 398 5.32 91.25 -13.04
N SER A 399 5.22 92.40 -12.36
CA SER A 399 5.71 93.71 -12.82
C SER A 399 7.12 94.01 -12.25
N PRO A 400 7.99 94.80 -12.91
CA PRO A 400 9.44 94.68 -12.73
C PRO A 400 10.07 95.69 -11.76
N THR A 401 11.32 95.41 -11.36
CA THR A 401 12.32 96.45 -11.04
C THR A 401 13.75 95.92 -11.21
N THR A 402 14.67 96.84 -11.57
CA THR A 402 16.02 96.60 -12.12
C THR A 402 16.88 97.83 -11.77
N PRO A 403 18.24 97.85 -11.81
CA PRO A 403 19.28 96.88 -11.43
C PRO A 403 20.41 97.46 -10.51
N ALA A 404 21.36 96.60 -10.09
CA ALA A 404 22.82 96.87 -10.12
C ALA A 404 23.60 95.53 -10.02
N THR A 405 24.19 95.00 -11.11
CA THR A 405 25.66 94.92 -11.41
C THR A 405 26.57 94.38 -10.29
N ALA A 406 27.51 93.44 -10.49
CA ALA A 406 28.02 92.75 -11.70
C ALA A 406 28.59 91.35 -11.27
N ASP A 407 28.41 90.25 -12.02
CA ASP A 407 29.28 89.74 -13.11
C ASP A 407 30.67 89.24 -12.61
N LYS A 408 31.20 88.03 -12.84
CA LYS A 408 30.85 86.79 -13.58
C LYS A 408 31.01 85.58 -12.63
N THR A 409 30.74 84.30 -12.94
CA THR A 409 30.35 83.58 -14.18
C THR A 409 29.36 82.44 -13.85
N ASN A 410 29.21 81.43 -14.72
CA ASN A 410 28.37 80.23 -14.57
C ASN A 410 29.08 79.04 -15.24
N VAL A 411 28.55 77.80 -15.14
CA VAL A 411 28.19 76.90 -16.29
C VAL A 411 27.91 75.42 -15.91
N PHE A 412 26.64 75.00 -16.09
CA PHE A 412 26.06 73.69 -16.55
C PHE A 412 26.49 72.32 -15.94
N ALA A 413 25.66 71.26 -15.91
CA ALA A 413 24.21 71.08 -16.11
C ALA A 413 23.75 69.70 -15.57
N SER A 414 22.42 69.49 -15.47
CA SER A 414 21.77 68.21 -15.12
C SER A 414 21.48 67.34 -16.36
N ALA A 415 21.39 66.01 -16.21
CA ALA A 415 20.82 65.11 -17.21
C ALA A 415 20.19 63.84 -16.59
N ILE A 416 19.09 63.39 -17.20
CA ILE A 416 18.26 62.21 -16.88
C ILE A 416 18.54 61.12 -17.92
N ALA A 417 18.47 59.82 -17.58
CA ALA A 417 18.20 58.75 -18.56
C ALA A 417 17.65 57.45 -17.93
N MET A 418 16.69 56.82 -18.63
CA MET A 418 16.17 55.46 -18.39
C MET A 418 17.09 54.38 -19.00
N MET A 419 16.86 53.11 -18.67
CA MET A 419 17.33 51.99 -19.50
C MET A 419 16.23 50.94 -19.72
N SER A 420 15.93 50.70 -21.00
CA SER A 420 15.13 49.57 -21.51
C SER A 420 15.74 49.07 -22.83
N ALA A 421 15.60 47.77 -23.07
CA ALA A 421 15.79 47.04 -24.35
C ALA A 421 17.22 46.79 -24.91
N ILE A 422 17.66 45.52 -24.79
CA ILE A 422 17.97 44.55 -25.87
C ILE A 422 18.82 45.03 -27.08
N PHE A 423 19.90 44.31 -27.42
CA PHE A 423 20.20 43.88 -28.82
C PHE A 423 21.26 42.75 -28.94
N VAL A 424 20.85 41.66 -29.60
CA VAL A 424 21.50 40.76 -30.60
C VAL A 424 23.01 40.40 -30.57
N SER A 425 23.24 39.12 -30.88
CA SER A 425 24.47 38.34 -31.15
C SER A 425 25.47 38.90 -32.18
N VAL A 426 26.74 38.47 -32.11
CA VAL A 426 27.54 37.92 -33.24
C VAL A 426 28.84 37.24 -32.78
N VAL A 427 29.28 36.22 -33.54
CA VAL A 427 30.47 35.38 -33.33
C VAL A 427 31.76 36.05 -33.86
N ALA A 428 32.89 35.92 -33.16
CA ALA A 428 34.22 36.05 -33.77
C ALA A 428 35.31 35.16 -33.10
N LEU A 429 35.79 34.19 -33.88
CA LEU A 429 36.91 33.28 -33.60
C LEU A 429 38.27 34.02 -33.52
N VAL A 430 39.12 33.72 -32.52
CA VAL A 430 40.56 34.06 -32.56
C VAL A 430 41.43 32.82 -32.44
N LYS A 431 42.33 32.65 -33.42
CA LYS A 431 43.31 31.56 -33.53
C LYS A 431 44.59 31.83 -32.74
N ARG A 432 45.15 30.74 -32.20
CA ARG A 432 46.61 30.48 -32.00
C ARG A 432 47.42 31.45 -31.12
N LYS A 433 48.12 30.86 -30.15
CA LYS A 433 49.59 30.75 -30.22
C LYS A 433 50.04 29.33 -29.86
N LYS A 434 51.28 28.99 -30.22
CA LYS A 434 51.84 27.63 -30.31
C LYS A 434 53.25 27.63 -29.69
N ARG A 435 53.73 26.45 -29.27
CA ARG A 435 55.05 26.12 -28.69
C ARG A 435 55.14 26.41 -27.19
N VAL A 436 55.90 25.63 -26.42
CA VAL A 436 56.79 24.51 -26.82
C VAL A 436 56.06 23.18 -26.84
#